data_AF-A0A2V9KFX2-F1
#
_entry.id   AF-A0A2V9KFX2-F1
#
_cell.length_a   1.000
_cell.length_b   1.000
_cell.length_c   1.000
_cell.angle_alpha   90.00
_cell.angle_beta   90.00
_cell.angle_gamma   90.00
#
_symmetry.space_group_name_H-M   'P 1'
#
loop_
_entity.id
_entity.type
_entity.pdbx_description
1 polymer ?
#
loop_
_entity_poly.entity_id
_entity_poly.type
_entity_poly.pdbx_seq_one_letter_code
_entity_poly.pdbx_strand_id
1 'polypeptide(L)'
;MTEMKSLTRRVTRSGDECGLTLIETLIAVTILIVVASGLLILFTVVVAQNEAQGDLATRTTEYSQDKMELLITLAFNDPALGGTMAASSTVGSVPPTAPVTNYVDYLDINGNVATSATAEYTRQWSISTDSTASLKTITVVVTSLVSRGPQGKAPSTTVVCVKSNGL
;
A
#
# COMPACT_ATOMS: atom_id res chain seq x y z
N MET A 1 -33.87 -31.83 80.00
CA MET A 1 -32.80 -30.82 79.92
C MET A 1 -31.92 -31.22 78.74
N THR A 2 -32.29 -30.74 77.55
CA THR A 2 -31.81 -31.26 76.26
C THR A 2 -31.06 -30.13 75.56
N GLU A 3 -29.74 -30.14 75.68
CA GLU A 3 -28.84 -29.17 75.03
C GLU A 3 -28.55 -29.67 73.60
N MET A 4 -29.15 -29.02 72.60
CA MET A 4 -28.86 -29.26 71.19
C MET A 4 -27.77 -28.29 70.73
N LYS A 5 -26.53 -28.77 70.70
CA LYS A 5 -25.34 -27.99 70.33
C LYS A 5 -25.28 -27.83 68.81
N SER A 6 -25.60 -26.63 68.32
CA SER A 6 -25.48 -26.24 66.91
C SER A 6 -24.00 -26.16 66.50
N LEU A 7 -23.57 -27.01 65.56
CA LEU A 7 -22.23 -26.99 64.99
C LEU A 7 -22.25 -26.20 63.68
N THR A 8 -21.84 -24.93 63.75
CA THR A 8 -21.57 -24.10 62.57
C THR A 8 -20.31 -24.62 61.87
N ARG A 9 -20.48 -25.34 60.76
CA ARG A 9 -19.38 -25.83 59.92
C ARG A 9 -18.75 -24.65 59.15
N ARG A 10 -17.55 -24.22 59.56
CA ARG A 10 -16.72 -23.32 58.74
C ARG A 10 -16.25 -24.07 57.49
N VAL A 11 -16.61 -23.56 56.31
CA VAL A 11 -16.02 -23.96 55.03
C VAL A 11 -14.66 -23.26 54.91
N THR A 12 -13.57 -23.97 55.16
CA THR A 12 -12.23 -23.53 54.78
C THR A 12 -12.05 -23.73 53.28
N ARG A 13 -11.99 -22.63 52.51
CA ARG A 13 -11.41 -22.65 51.16
C ARG A 13 -9.93 -23.02 51.30
N SER A 14 -9.57 -24.25 50.96
CA SER A 14 -8.16 -24.59 50.71
C SER A 14 -7.79 -23.89 49.40
N GLY A 15 -7.00 -22.82 49.50
CA GLY A 15 -6.26 -22.32 48.36
C GLY A 15 -5.10 -23.27 48.16
N ASP A 16 -5.29 -24.28 47.32
CA ASP A 16 -4.21 -25.16 46.90
C ASP A 16 -3.27 -24.38 45.98
N GLU A 17 -2.22 -23.81 46.57
CA GLU A 17 -1.08 -23.28 45.82
C GLU A 17 -0.18 -24.45 45.41
N CYS A 18 -0.58 -25.16 44.36
CA CYS A 18 0.25 -26.19 43.74
C CYS A 18 1.31 -25.52 42.86
N GLY A 19 2.57 -25.54 43.30
CA GLY A 19 3.71 -25.08 42.50
C GLY A 19 3.93 -25.95 41.24
N LEU A 20 4.60 -25.38 40.24
CA LEU A 20 4.93 -26.07 38.99
C LEU A 20 5.97 -27.18 39.22
N THR A 21 5.76 -28.35 38.63
CA THR A 21 6.74 -29.44 38.72
C THR A 21 7.88 -29.27 37.70
N LEU A 22 9.08 -29.76 38.01
CA LEU A 22 10.25 -29.63 37.13
C LEU A 22 9.99 -30.28 35.75
N ILE A 23 9.31 -31.42 35.73
CA ILE A 23 8.92 -32.10 34.48
C ILE A 23 7.89 -31.30 33.66
N GLU A 24 6.92 -30.66 34.32
CA GLU A 24 5.94 -29.80 33.66
C GLU A 24 6.60 -28.57 33.04
N THR A 25 7.57 -27.96 33.72
CA THR A 25 8.35 -26.85 33.12
C THR A 25 9.19 -27.31 31.93
N LEU A 26 9.77 -28.51 31.95
CA LEU A 26 10.51 -29.06 30.80
C LEU A 26 9.60 -29.34 29.60
N ILE A 27 8.40 -29.91 29.84
CA ILE A 27 7.40 -30.12 28.78
C ILE A 27 6.90 -28.77 28.25
N ALA A 28 6.63 -27.79 29.11
CA ALA A 28 6.20 -26.45 28.70
C ALA A 28 7.28 -25.73 27.87
N VAL A 29 8.55 -25.81 28.27
CA VAL A 29 9.67 -25.17 27.54
C VAL A 29 9.90 -25.82 26.18
N THR A 30 9.78 -27.15 26.06
CA THR A 30 9.93 -27.82 24.76
C THR A 30 8.83 -27.40 23.78
N ILE A 31 7.57 -27.33 24.24
CA ILE A 31 6.46 -26.82 23.43
C ILE A 31 6.71 -25.34 23.06
N LEU A 32 7.15 -24.52 24.01
CA LEU A 32 7.44 -23.11 23.79
C LEU A 32 8.53 -22.89 22.73
N ILE A 33 9.62 -23.69 22.74
CA ILE A 33 10.69 -23.57 21.74
C ILE A 33 10.19 -23.95 20.34
N VAL A 34 9.39 -25.01 20.22
CA VAL A 34 8.82 -25.43 18.93
C VAL A 34 7.92 -24.33 18.36
N VAL A 35 7.02 -23.77 19.18
CA VAL A 35 6.12 -22.69 18.77
C VAL A 35 6.89 -21.41 18.43
N ALA A 36 7.85 -21.01 19.28
CA ALA A 36 8.66 -19.81 19.04
C ALA A 36 9.47 -19.91 17.75
N SER A 37 10.04 -21.08 17.45
CA SER A 37 10.81 -21.31 16.23
C SER A 37 9.95 -21.15 14.97
N GLY A 38 8.72 -21.69 14.99
CA GLY A 38 7.77 -21.52 13.89
C GLY A 38 7.37 -20.06 13.68
N LEU A 39 7.15 -19.31 14.76
CA LEU A 39 6.79 -17.89 14.70
C LEU A 39 7.93 -17.02 14.15
N LEU A 40 9.18 -17.29 14.51
CA LEU A 40 10.33 -16.53 14.03
C LEU A 40 10.46 -16.59 12.50
N ILE A 41 10.22 -17.76 11.89
CA ILE A 41 10.23 -17.92 10.43
C ILE A 41 9.11 -17.10 9.78
N LEU A 42 7.93 -17.00 10.40
CA LEU A 42 6.85 -16.18 9.87
C LEU A 42 7.23 -14.69 9.90
N PHE A 43 7.85 -14.22 10.99
CA PHE A 43 8.27 -12.83 11.11
C PHE A 43 9.30 -12.44 10.05
N THR A 44 10.28 -13.29 9.73
CA THR A 44 11.27 -12.97 8.70
C THR A 44 10.64 -12.81 7.32
N VAL A 45 9.69 -13.69 6.97
CA VAL A 45 8.96 -13.62 5.69
C VAL A 45 8.13 -12.34 5.60
N VAL A 46 7.40 -12.00 6.66
CA VAL A 46 6.55 -10.80 6.69
C VAL A 46 7.38 -9.52 6.60
N VAL A 47 8.50 -9.44 7.32
CA VAL A 47 9.39 -8.27 7.25
C VAL A 47 9.95 -8.07 5.84
N ALA A 48 10.45 -9.13 5.21
CA ALA A 48 10.98 -9.04 3.85
C ALA A 48 9.92 -8.64 2.82
N GLN A 49 8.69 -9.13 2.96
CA GLN A 49 7.57 -8.74 2.09
C GLN A 49 7.16 -7.28 2.31
N ASN A 50 7.10 -6.83 3.56
CA ASN A 50 6.74 -5.46 3.90
C ASN A 50 7.77 -4.46 3.37
N GLU A 51 9.05 -4.78 3.47
CA GLU A 51 10.13 -3.96 2.90
C GLU A 51 9.99 -3.87 1.38
N ALA A 52 9.91 -5.02 0.70
CA ALA A 52 9.86 -5.06 -0.75
C ALA A 52 8.60 -4.40 -1.33
N GLN A 53 7.43 -4.57 -0.69
CA GLN A 53 6.21 -3.89 -1.13
C GLN A 53 6.19 -2.42 -0.74
N GLY A 54 6.75 -2.07 0.42
CA GLY A 54 6.86 -0.69 0.90
C GLY A 54 7.72 0.17 -0.01
N ASP A 55 8.87 -0.33 -0.46
CA ASP A 55 9.73 0.37 -1.41
C ASP A 55 9.01 0.63 -2.74
N LEU A 56 8.40 -0.39 -3.34
CA LEU A 56 7.64 -0.25 -4.58
C LEU A 56 6.49 0.77 -4.44
N ALA A 57 5.75 0.74 -3.33
CA ALA A 57 4.64 1.66 -3.07
C ALA A 57 5.10 3.11 -2.81
N THR A 58 6.27 3.28 -2.20
CA THR A 58 6.89 4.60 -1.99
C THR A 58 7.27 5.20 -3.34
N ARG A 59 7.96 4.42 -4.19
CA ARG A 59 8.38 4.85 -5.52
C ARG A 59 7.23 5.17 -6.47
N THR A 60 6.13 4.40 -6.45
CA THR A 60 4.95 4.76 -7.26
C THR A 60 4.38 6.11 -6.83
N THR A 61 4.47 6.45 -5.55
CA THR A 61 4.05 7.75 -5.02
C THR A 61 5.00 8.86 -5.46
N GLU A 62 6.31 8.69 -5.27
CA GLU A 62 7.34 9.64 -5.73
C GLU A 62 7.17 9.96 -7.22
N TYR A 63 7.15 8.93 -8.08
CA TYR A 63 7.03 9.12 -9.52
C TYR A 63 5.69 9.74 -9.95
N SER A 64 4.62 9.53 -9.18
CA SER A 64 3.32 10.17 -9.43
C SER A 64 3.35 11.65 -9.09
N GLN A 65 4.00 12.01 -7.98
CA GLN A 65 4.19 13.39 -7.55
C GLN A 65 5.12 14.13 -8.51
N ASP A 66 6.29 13.56 -8.85
CA ASP A 66 7.24 14.15 -9.79
C ASP A 66 6.60 14.47 -11.13
N LYS A 67 5.80 13.53 -11.66
CA LYS A 67 5.10 13.76 -12.92
C LYS A 67 4.03 14.83 -12.77
N MET A 68 3.32 14.88 -11.64
CA MET A 68 2.34 15.92 -11.36
C MET A 68 3.00 17.31 -11.26
N GLU A 69 4.14 17.41 -10.58
CA GLU A 69 4.94 18.64 -10.45
C GLU A 69 5.44 19.13 -11.81
N LEU A 70 5.87 18.22 -12.67
CA LEU A 70 6.23 18.56 -14.04
C LEU A 70 5.01 19.12 -14.79
N LEU A 71 3.88 18.40 -14.78
CA LEU A 71 2.69 18.77 -15.55
C LEU A 71 2.05 20.09 -15.07
N ILE A 72 2.02 20.34 -13.76
CA ILE A 72 1.43 21.58 -13.22
C ILE A 72 2.24 22.82 -13.57
N THR A 73 3.56 22.67 -13.75
CA THR A 73 4.49 23.75 -14.11
C THR A 73 4.31 24.21 -15.57
N LEU A 74 3.78 23.35 -16.43
CA LEU A 74 3.55 23.68 -17.84
C LEU A 74 2.49 24.78 -18.01
N ALA A 75 2.55 25.50 -19.13
CA ALA A 75 1.52 26.47 -19.50
C ALA A 75 0.18 25.78 -19.74
N PHE A 76 -0.95 26.45 -19.48
CA PHE A 76 -2.28 25.84 -19.61
C PHE A 76 -2.53 25.21 -20.99
N ASN A 77 -2.03 25.83 -22.07
CA ASN A 77 -2.16 25.36 -23.45
C ASN A 77 -0.94 24.59 -23.96
N ASP A 78 -0.08 24.08 -23.08
CA ASP A 78 1.06 23.26 -23.48
C ASP A 78 0.62 21.97 -24.20
N PRO A 79 1.26 21.54 -25.29
CA PRO A 79 0.91 20.30 -26.00
C PRO A 79 0.95 19.04 -25.12
N ALA A 80 1.84 18.98 -24.13
CA ALA A 80 1.89 17.86 -23.18
C ALA A 80 0.70 17.87 -22.20
N LEU A 81 0.00 19.01 -22.10
CA LEU A 81 -1.31 19.13 -21.45
C LEU A 81 -2.50 19.01 -22.41
N GLY A 82 -2.31 18.46 -23.61
CA GLY A 82 -3.35 18.36 -24.64
C GLY A 82 -3.54 19.62 -25.48
N GLY A 83 -2.72 20.65 -25.27
CA GLY A 83 -2.79 21.90 -26.03
C GLY A 83 -4.09 22.67 -25.80
N THR A 84 -4.59 23.34 -26.83
CA THR A 84 -5.92 23.96 -26.80
C THR A 84 -6.99 22.87 -26.98
N MET A 85 -7.64 22.51 -25.88
CA MET A 85 -8.66 21.47 -25.84
C MET A 85 -10.07 22.07 -25.91
N ALA A 86 -10.99 21.38 -26.58
CA ALA A 86 -12.41 21.76 -26.57
C ALA A 86 -13.05 21.51 -25.19
N ALA A 87 -14.21 22.10 -24.92
CA ALA A 87 -14.99 21.82 -23.73
C ALA A 87 -15.36 20.33 -23.64
N SER A 88 -15.38 19.77 -22.43
CA SER A 88 -15.74 18.38 -22.16
C SER A 88 -14.97 17.35 -22.99
N SER A 89 -13.69 17.59 -23.25
CA SER A 89 -12.81 16.69 -24.01
C SER A 89 -11.79 16.03 -23.10
N THR A 90 -11.26 14.89 -23.53
CA THR A 90 -10.23 14.14 -22.79
C THR A 90 -9.15 13.65 -23.73
N VAL A 91 -7.90 13.74 -23.28
CA VAL A 91 -6.72 13.16 -23.93
C VAL A 91 -5.97 12.29 -22.95
N GLY A 92 -5.13 11.39 -23.47
CA GLY A 92 -4.42 10.42 -22.67
C GLY A 92 -5.32 9.33 -22.12
N SER A 93 -4.79 8.56 -21.17
CA SER A 93 -5.52 7.50 -20.50
C SER A 93 -4.89 7.20 -19.15
N VAL A 94 -5.65 6.50 -18.31
CA VAL A 94 -5.15 5.90 -17.08
C VAL A 94 -5.59 4.43 -17.04
N PRO A 95 -4.88 3.55 -16.30
CA PRO A 95 -5.28 2.15 -16.14
C PRO A 95 -6.74 2.04 -15.66
N PRO A 96 -7.47 0.99 -16.08
CA PRO A 96 -7.00 -0.20 -16.81
C PRO A 96 -6.94 -0.03 -18.34
N THR A 97 -7.27 1.14 -18.87
CA THR A 97 -7.20 1.41 -20.32
C THR A 97 -5.74 1.34 -20.79
N ALA A 98 -5.53 0.89 -22.04
CA ALA A 98 -4.21 0.83 -22.63
C ALA A 98 -3.54 2.22 -22.65
N PRO A 99 -2.21 2.31 -22.47
CA PRO A 99 -1.50 3.57 -22.52
C PRO A 99 -1.64 4.26 -23.88
N VAL A 100 -1.89 5.57 -23.87
CA VAL A 100 -1.92 6.39 -25.08
C VAL A 100 -0.53 6.98 -25.34
N THR A 101 -0.06 6.93 -26.59
CA THR A 101 1.21 7.53 -27.01
C THR A 101 1.31 8.99 -26.58
N ASN A 102 2.48 9.40 -26.05
CA ASN A 102 2.75 10.72 -25.46
C ASN A 102 2.04 11.00 -24.13
N TYR A 103 1.23 10.07 -23.61
CA TYR A 103 0.56 10.14 -22.30
C TYR A 103 0.98 8.98 -21.39
N VAL A 104 2.15 8.43 -21.66
CA VAL A 104 2.75 7.34 -20.91
C VAL A 104 4.26 7.52 -20.85
N ASP A 105 4.83 7.26 -19.67
CA ASP A 105 6.25 7.04 -19.49
C ASP A 105 6.48 5.66 -18.90
N TYR A 106 7.53 5.01 -19.37
CA TYR A 106 7.99 3.72 -18.87
C TYR A 106 9.27 3.94 -18.10
N LEU A 107 9.35 3.43 -16.86
CA LEU A 107 10.51 3.61 -16.01
C LEU A 107 11.12 2.26 -15.63
N ASP A 108 12.44 2.20 -15.58
CA ASP A 108 13.18 1.05 -15.04
C ASP A 108 13.17 1.05 -13.50
N ILE A 109 13.87 0.08 -12.90
CA ILE A 109 14.03 -0.04 -11.44
C ILE A 109 14.74 1.16 -10.81
N ASN A 110 15.43 2.01 -11.56
CA ASN A 110 16.13 3.18 -11.03
C ASN A 110 15.35 4.48 -11.29
N GLY A 111 14.15 4.40 -11.86
CA GLY A 111 13.34 5.58 -12.21
C GLY A 111 13.79 6.25 -13.51
N ASN A 112 14.70 5.64 -14.27
CA ASN A 112 15.12 6.18 -15.56
C ASN A 112 14.12 5.79 -16.65
N VAL A 113 14.05 6.63 -17.69
CA VAL A 113 13.21 6.33 -18.86
C VAL A 113 13.68 5.04 -19.53
N ALA A 114 12.72 4.14 -19.75
CA ALA A 114 12.91 2.83 -20.32
C ALA A 114 11.99 2.60 -21.52
N THR A 115 12.14 1.45 -22.17
CA THR A 115 11.15 0.96 -23.13
C THR A 115 10.04 0.20 -22.40
N SER A 116 8.87 0.05 -23.01
CA SER A 116 7.78 -0.72 -22.42
C SER A 116 8.14 -2.18 -22.09
N ALA A 117 9.08 -2.77 -22.84
CA ALA A 117 9.52 -4.16 -22.64
C ALA A 117 10.40 -4.35 -21.40
N THR A 118 11.06 -3.29 -20.93
CA THR A 118 12.01 -3.33 -19.81
C THR A 118 11.55 -2.51 -18.61
N ALA A 119 10.30 -2.05 -18.64
CA ALA A 119 9.74 -1.19 -17.62
C ALA A 119 9.40 -1.97 -16.35
N GLU A 120 9.75 -1.43 -15.19
CA GLU A 120 9.25 -1.87 -13.89
C GLU A 120 8.12 -0.99 -13.38
N TYR A 121 8.01 0.24 -13.86
CA TYR A 121 6.89 1.13 -13.57
C TYR A 121 6.34 1.74 -14.86
N THR A 122 5.04 2.03 -14.84
CA THR A 122 4.39 2.82 -15.89
C THR A 122 3.72 4.01 -15.25
N ARG A 123 4.01 5.21 -15.76
CA ARG A 123 3.26 6.43 -15.46
C ARG A 123 2.31 6.68 -16.62
N GLN A 124 1.00 6.70 -16.38
CA GLN A 124 0.01 7.10 -17.38
C GLN A 124 -0.72 8.33 -16.87
N TRP A 125 -1.12 9.21 -17.77
CA TRP A 125 -1.93 10.36 -17.40
C TRP A 125 -3.04 10.65 -18.38
N SER A 126 -4.14 11.14 -17.85
CA SER A 126 -5.26 11.66 -18.62
C SER A 126 -5.53 13.10 -18.23
N ILE A 127 -5.98 13.88 -19.21
CA ILE A 127 -6.32 15.28 -19.00
C ILE A 127 -7.72 15.49 -19.56
N SER A 128 -8.60 16.01 -18.72
CA SER A 128 -9.99 16.29 -19.10
C SER A 128 -10.31 17.75 -18.88
N THR A 129 -10.99 18.38 -19.84
CA THR A 129 -11.50 19.74 -19.69
C THR A 129 -12.90 19.76 -19.10
N ASP A 130 -13.22 20.84 -18.39
CA ASP A 130 -14.59 21.13 -17.96
C ASP A 130 -15.47 21.59 -19.15
N SER A 131 -16.75 21.86 -18.87
CA SER A 131 -17.72 22.30 -19.89
C SER A 131 -17.42 23.68 -20.47
N THR A 132 -16.50 24.45 -19.87
CA THR A 132 -16.07 25.75 -20.37
C THR A 132 -14.65 25.76 -20.95
N ALA A 133 -13.94 24.62 -20.91
CA ALA A 133 -12.52 24.50 -21.27
C ALA A 133 -11.57 25.45 -20.52
N SER A 134 -12.01 25.99 -19.37
CA SER A 134 -11.22 26.91 -18.54
C SER A 134 -10.47 26.19 -17.42
N LEU A 135 -10.84 24.93 -17.15
CA LEU A 135 -10.18 24.05 -16.20
C LEU A 135 -9.74 22.77 -16.90
N LYS A 136 -8.56 22.27 -16.51
CA LYS A 136 -8.04 20.95 -16.87
C LYS A 136 -7.87 20.13 -15.60
N THR A 137 -8.56 19.01 -15.51
CA THR A 137 -8.32 17.98 -14.51
C THR A 137 -7.23 17.06 -15.03
N ILE A 138 -6.11 17.00 -14.33
CA ILE A 138 -4.96 16.16 -14.65
C ILE A 138 -5.00 14.99 -13.68
N THR A 139 -5.10 13.77 -14.21
CA THR A 139 -5.01 12.53 -13.43
C THR A 139 -3.74 11.81 -13.83
N VAL A 140 -2.84 11.57 -12.89
CA VAL A 140 -1.62 10.78 -13.08
C VAL A 140 -1.77 9.49 -12.28
N VAL A 141 -1.55 8.35 -12.92
CA VAL A 141 -1.51 7.05 -12.28
C VAL A 141 -0.16 6.41 -12.55
N VAL A 142 0.52 6.02 -11.48
CA VAL A 142 1.75 5.22 -11.57
C VAL A 142 1.46 3.83 -11.06
N THR A 143 1.87 2.82 -11.80
CA THR A 143 1.69 1.42 -11.44
C THR A 143 3.03 0.71 -11.52
N SER A 144 3.38 -0.05 -10.49
CA SER A 144 4.43 -1.05 -10.59
C SER A 144 3.96 -2.18 -11.52
N LEU A 145 4.80 -2.59 -12.47
CA LEU A 145 4.57 -3.75 -13.33
C LEU A 145 5.09 -5.04 -12.69
N VAL A 146 5.93 -4.90 -11.66
CA VAL A 146 6.43 -6.01 -10.86
C VAL A 146 5.70 -6.08 -9.51
N SER A 147 5.49 -7.30 -9.02
CA SER A 147 5.06 -7.56 -7.66
C SER A 147 6.09 -8.42 -6.97
N ARG A 148 6.59 -7.98 -5.81
CA ARG A 148 7.55 -8.72 -5.00
C ARG A 148 6.79 -9.44 -3.87
N GLY A 149 6.03 -10.48 -4.25
CA GLY A 149 5.29 -11.33 -3.32
C GLY A 149 4.42 -12.38 -4.05
N PRO A 150 4.03 -13.49 -3.40
CA PRO A 150 3.34 -14.61 -4.08
C PRO A 150 1.97 -14.26 -4.67
N GLN A 151 1.31 -13.19 -4.18
CA GLN A 151 -0.06 -12.80 -4.57
C GLN A 151 -0.31 -11.27 -4.47
N GLY A 152 0.75 -10.45 -4.39
CA GLY A 152 0.58 -9.01 -4.20
C GLY A 152 0.02 -8.35 -5.47
N LYS A 153 -1.11 -7.64 -5.37
CA LYS A 153 -1.49 -6.66 -6.40
C LYS A 153 -0.35 -5.65 -6.50
N ALA A 154 0.18 -5.44 -7.69
CA ALA A 154 1.26 -4.49 -7.87
C ALA A 154 0.80 -3.09 -7.39
N PRO A 155 1.59 -2.38 -6.58
CA PRO A 155 1.18 -1.10 -6.02
C PRO A 155 0.94 -0.09 -7.13
N SER A 156 -0.01 0.80 -6.87
CA SER A 156 -0.31 1.91 -7.77
C SER A 156 -0.74 3.12 -6.96
N THR A 157 -0.33 4.29 -7.42
CA THR A 157 -0.69 5.58 -6.82
C THR A 157 -1.38 6.44 -7.87
N THR A 158 -2.48 7.06 -7.49
CA THR A 158 -3.22 8.02 -8.33
C THR A 158 -3.16 9.39 -7.68
N VAL A 159 -2.73 10.40 -8.44
CA VAL A 159 -2.75 11.80 -8.04
C VAL A 159 -3.61 12.57 -9.03
N VAL A 160 -4.47 13.43 -8.52
CA VAL A 160 -5.37 14.27 -9.33
C VAL A 160 -5.17 15.73 -8.94
N CYS A 161 -5.04 16.61 -9.92
CA CYS A 161 -5.05 18.04 -9.71
C CYS A 161 -5.94 18.74 -10.73
N VAL A 162 -6.24 20.01 -10.47
CA VAL A 162 -6.93 20.89 -11.41
C VAL A 162 -6.04 22.08 -11.70
N LYS A 163 -5.86 22.38 -12.99
CA LYS A 163 -5.21 23.59 -13.48
C LYS A 163 -6.24 24.50 -14.12
N SER A 164 -6.20 25.79 -13.84
CA SER A 164 -7.08 26.78 -14.41
C SER A 164 -6.38 27.62 -15.48
N ASN A 165 -7.16 28.21 -16.39
CA ASN A 165 -6.70 29.12 -17.43
C ASN A 165 -6.50 30.58 -16.90
N GLY A 166 -6.19 30.75 -15.62
CA GLY A 166 -6.20 32.08 -15.00
C GLY A 166 -5.63 32.11 -13.59
N LEU A 167 -4.35 31.76 -13.48
CA LEU A 167 -3.36 32.21 -12.48
C LEU A 167 -1.97 32.13 -13.14
#